data_AF-A0A8D9D1T6-F1
#
_entry.id   AF-A0A8D9D1T6-F1
#
_cell.length_a   1.000
_cell.length_b   1.000
_cell.length_c   1.000
_cell.angle_alpha   90.00
_cell.angle_beta   90.00
_cell.angle_gamma   90.00
#
_symmetry.space_group_name_H-M   'P 1'
#
loop_
_entity.id
_entity.type
_entity.pdbx_description
1 polymer ?
#
loop_
_entity_poly.entity_id
_entity_poly.type
_entity_poly.pdbx_seq_one_letter_code
_entity_poly.pdbx_strand_id
1 'polypeptide(L)' 'MCHFGASELHVVAAFIGGITSQEVIKLVTKQFVPMLGTYIFNGIDHKSQLLTL' A
#
# COMPACT_ATOMS: atom_id res chain seq x y z
N MET A 1 -3.84 14.27 12.27
CA MET A 1 -4.26 14.56 10.88
C MET A 1 -3.84 15.95 10.42
N CYS A 2 -4.08 17.02 11.19
CA CYS A 2 -3.71 18.40 10.79
C CYS A 2 -2.23 18.57 10.42
N HIS A 3 -1.32 17.85 11.08
CA HIS A 3 0.13 17.92 10.82
C HIS A 3 0.51 17.47 9.39
N PHE A 4 -0.23 16.54 8.79
CA PHE A 4 0.08 16.02 7.46
C PHE A 4 -0.48 16.91 6.35
N GLY A 5 -1.42 17.83 6.65
CA GLY A 5 -1.95 18.79 5.69
C GLY A 5 -2.53 18.17 4.39
N ALA A 6 -2.98 16.91 4.43
CA ALA A 6 -3.37 16.13 3.25
C ALA A 6 -2.28 16.05 2.15
N SER A 7 -1.00 16.16 2.54
CA SER A 7 0.12 16.10 1.59
C SER A 7 0.35 14.69 1.05
N GLU A 8 0.73 14.60 -0.22
CA GLU A 8 1.17 13.36 -0.87
C GLU A 8 2.70 13.30 -0.94
N LEU A 9 3.31 12.67 0.06
CA LEU A 9 4.78 12.56 0.10
C LEU A 9 5.27 11.62 -0.99
N HIS A 10 6.17 12.10 -1.85
CA HIS A 10 6.71 11.34 -2.97
C HIS A 10 7.22 9.94 -2.58
N VAL A 11 7.94 9.82 -1.47
CA VAL A 11 8.49 8.54 -0.99
C VAL A 11 7.39 7.57 -0.57
N VAL A 12 6.33 8.05 0.08
CA VAL A 12 5.18 7.23 0.49
C VAL A 12 4.39 6.81 -0.75
N ALA A 13 4.16 7.74 -1.69
CA ALA A 13 3.49 7.46 -2.95
C ALA A 13 4.25 6.42 -3.79
N ALA A 14 5.58 6.55 -3.90
CA ALA A 14 6.42 5.59 -4.60
C ALA A 14 6.36 4.18 -3.96
N PHE A 15 6.40 4.11 -2.63
CA PHE A 15 6.28 2.84 -1.91
C PHE A 15 4.93 2.17 -2.16
N ILE A 16 3.82 2.90 -1.98
CA ILE A 16 2.46 2.38 -2.22
C ILE A 16 2.27 2.02 -3.69
N GLY A 17 2.81 2.82 -4.62
CA GLY A 17 2.78 2.55 -6.05
C GLY A 17 3.48 1.24 -6.40
N GLY A 18 4.62 0.93 -5.78
CA GLY A 18 5.33 -0.34 -5.96
C GLY A 18 4.50 -1.55 -5.51
N ILE A 19 3.93 -1.49 -4.30
CA ILE A 19 3.06 -2.56 -3.77
C ILE A 19 1.83 -2.74 -4.67
N THR A 20 1.15 -1.64 -5.00
CA THR A 20 -0.06 -1.67 -5.83
C THR A 20 0.22 -2.24 -7.21
N SER A 21 1.32 -1.82 -7.85
CA SER A 21 1.73 -2.34 -9.16
C SER A 21 1.95 -3.85 -9.13
N GLN A 22 2.62 -4.36 -8.08
CA GLN A 22 2.83 -5.78 -7.94
C GLN A 22 1.51 -6.54 -7.72
N GLU A 23 0.60 -6.04 -6.88
CA GLU A 23 -0.72 -6.66 -6.69
C GLU A 23 -1.52 -6.71 -8.00
N VAL A 24 -1.46 -5.66 -8.82
CA VAL A 24 -2.08 -5.64 -10.15
C VAL A 24 -1.46 -6.70 -11.07
N ILE A 25 -0.13 -6.84 -11.07
CA ILE A 25 0.56 -7.88 -11.86
C ILE A 25 0.07 -9.28 -11.44
N LYS A 26 -0.09 -9.54 -10.13
CA LYS A 26 -0.62 -10.82 -9.65
C LYS A 26 -2.01 -11.11 -10.21
N LEU A 27 -2.89 -10.11 -10.18
CA LEU A 27 -4.26 -10.23 -10.68
C LEU A 27 -4.30 -10.49 -12.19
N VAL A 28 -3.53 -9.73 -12.97
CA VAL A 28 -3.53 -9.84 -14.44
C VAL A 28 -2.93 -11.16 -14.90
N THR A 29 -1.80 -11.56 -14.31
CA THR A 29 -1.08 -12.78 -14.71
C THR A 29 -1.69 -14.05 -14.13
N LYS A 30 -2.55 -13.94 -13.11
CA LYS A 30 -3.02 -15.05 -12.29
C LYS A 30 -1.86 -15.87 -11.69
N GLN A 31 -0.74 -15.21 -11.42
CA GLN A 31 0.43 -15.78 -10.77
C GLN A 31 0.58 -15.18 -9.39
N PHE A 32 1.02 -15.99 -8.42
CA PHE A 32 1.08 -15.67 -7.00
C PHE A 32 -0.31 -15.44 -6.36
N VAL A 33 -0.31 -15.21 -5.04
CA VAL A 33 -1.53 -14.99 -4.25
C VAL A 33 -1.69 -13.49 -3.97
N PRO A 34 -2.80 -12.86 -4.42
CA PRO A 34 -3.13 -11.48 -4.06
C PRO A 34 -3.40 -11.32 -2.57
N MET A 35 -3.03 -10.19 -1.99
CA MET A 35 -3.41 -9.84 -0.63
C MET A 35 -4.92 -9.61 -0.54
N LEU A 36 -5.56 -10.09 0.52
CA LEU A 36 -7.01 -9.98 0.74
C LEU A 36 -7.34 -8.93 1.79
N GLY A 37 -8.19 -7.97 1.44
CA GLY A 37 -8.60 -6.89 2.34
C GLY A 37 -7.83 -5.59 2.08
N THR A 38 -7.73 -4.75 3.11
CA THR A 38 -7.13 -3.41 3.00
C THR A 38 -5.72 -3.41 3.55
N TYR A 39 -4.75 -3.11 2.70
CA TYR A 39 -3.36 -2.91 3.10
C TYR A 39 -3.14 -1.48 3.62
N ILE A 40 -2.61 -1.34 4.84
CA ILE A 40 -2.30 -0.06 5.47
C ILE A 40 -0.81 0.00 5.77
N PHE A 41 -0.17 1.10 5.36
CA PHE A 41 1.23 1.41 5.67
C PHE A 41 1.33 2.65 6.54
N ASN A 42 2.08 2.55 7.64
CA ASN A 42 2.46 3.67 8.49
C ASN A 42 3.92 4.04 8.19
N GLY A 43 4.11 5.17 7.50
CA GLY A 43 5.43 5.68 7.14
C GLY A 43 6.25 6.26 8.31
N ILE A 44 5.64 6.51 9.47
CA ILE A 44 6.33 7.03 10.66
C ILE A 44 7.05 5.90 11.39
N ASP A 45 6.35 4.80 11.64
CA ASP A 45 6.88 3.63 12.36
C ASP A 45 7.45 2.55 11.43
N HIS A 46 7.36 2.77 10.11
CA HIS A 46 7.74 1.80 9.07
C HIS A 46 7.10 0.42 9.25
N LYS A 47 5.79 0.40 9.59
CA LYS A 47 5.00 -0.82 9.80
C LYS A 47 3.87 -0.90 8.79
N SER A 48 3.46 -2.12 8.46
CA SER A 48 2.27 -2.37 7.63
C SER A 48 1.38 -3.46 8.21
N GLN A 49 0.10 -3.42 7.86
CA GLN A 49 -0.91 -4.37 8.31
C GLN A 49 -1.95 -4.63 7.21
N LEU A 50 -2.54 -5.82 7.24
CA LEU A 50 -3.65 -6.21 6.39
C LEU A 50 -4.91 -6.30 7.25
N LEU A 51 -5.95 -5.56 6.88
CA LEU A 51 -7.24 -5.58 7.58
C LEU A 51 -8.29 -6.29 6.74
N THR A 52 -9.02 -7.21 7.35
CA THR A 52 -10.28 -7.73 6.82
C THR A 52 -11.41 -6.86 7.36
N LEU A 53 -12.14 -6.21 6.45
CA LEU A 53 -13.27 -5.32 6.78
C LEU A 53 -14.60 -6.06 6.67
#